data_AF-A0A2M8S934-F1
#
_entry.id   AF-A0A2M8S934-F1
#
_cell.length_a   1.000
_cell.length_b   1.000
_cell.length_c   1.000
_cell.angle_alpha   90.00
_cell.angle_beta   90.00
_cell.angle_gamma   90.00
#
_symmetry.space_group_name_H-M   'P 1'
#
loop_
_entity.id
_entity.type
_entity.pdbx_description
1 polymer ?
#
loop_
_entity_poly.entity_id
_entity_poly.type
_entity_poly.pdbx_seq_one_letter_code
_entity_poly.pdbx_strand_id
1 'polypeptide(L)' 'MEFYIDETKIGEDAEAPFRLQFITDNYPLGLHEMYAIGYSADGREYRSRVVTANFVSADEGWQAAG' A
#
# COMPACT_ATOMS: atom_id res chain seq x y z
N MET A 1 8.59 -9.72 -0.54
CA MET A 1 8.21 -8.29 -0.54
C MET A 1 7.04 -8.15 0.38
N GLU A 2 7.10 -7.23 1.34
CA GLU A 2 5.99 -6.94 2.25
C GLU A 2 5.42 -5.56 1.92
N PHE A 3 4.11 -5.40 1.98
CA PHE A 3 3.42 -4.15 1.65
C PHE A 3 2.71 -3.60 2.87
N TYR A 4 2.77 -2.28 3.01
CA TYR A 4 2.28 -1.56 4.18
C TYR A 4 1.38 -0.40 3.77
N ILE A 5 0.38 -0.15 4.63
CA ILE A 5 -0.37 1.09 4.71
C ILE A 5 -0.15 1.62 6.13
N ASP A 6 0.39 2.83 6.21
CA ASP A 6 0.92 3.44 7.43
C ASP A 6 1.91 2.48 8.11
N GLU A 7 1.61 2.01 9.32
CA GLU A 7 2.46 1.05 10.04
C GLU A 7 1.93 -0.39 9.97
N THR A 8 0.85 -0.63 9.23
CA THR A 8 0.16 -1.92 9.17
C THR A 8 0.56 -2.70 7.93
N LYS A 9 1.06 -3.93 8.11
CA LYS A 9 1.31 -4.87 7.01
C LYS A 9 -0.03 -5.33 6.42
N ILE A 10 -0.20 -5.12 5.12
CA ILE A 10 -1.44 -5.46 4.40
C ILE A 10 -1.30 -6.69 3.49
N GLY A 11 -0.07 -7.13 3.23
CA GLY A 11 0.19 -8.32 2.43
C GLY A 11 1.67 -8.54 2.16
N GLU A 12 1.96 -9.65 1.51
CA GLU A 12 3.30 -10.00 1.04
C GLU A 12 3.23 -10.72 -0.31
N ASP A 13 4.28 -10.56 -1.11
CA ASP A 13 4.49 -11.26 -2.37
C ASP A 13 5.95 -11.72 -2.48
N ALA A 14 6.16 -13.00 -2.73
CA ALA A 14 7.48 -13.61 -2.81
C ALA A 14 8.03 -13.66 -4.25
N GLU A 15 7.19 -13.45 -5.26
CA GLU A 15 7.56 -13.65 -6.66
C GLU A 15 7.40 -12.38 -7.49
N ALA A 16 8.38 -12.11 -8.36
CA ALA A 16 8.30 -11.00 -9.30
C ALA A 16 7.41 -11.37 -10.50
N PRO A 17 6.65 -10.42 -11.08
CA PRO A 17 6.50 -9.02 -10.68
C PRO A 17 5.62 -8.84 -9.42
N PHE A 18 6.18 -8.19 -8.40
CA PHE A 18 5.51 -8.02 -7.11
C PHE A 18 4.27 -7.15 -7.25
N ARG A 19 3.12 -7.67 -6.82
CA ARG A 19 1.84 -6.93 -6.86
C ARG A 19 0.99 -7.26 -5.65
N LEU A 20 0.25 -6.26 -5.18
CA LEU A 20 -0.78 -6.45 -4.18
C LEU A 20 -2.07 -5.75 -4.62
N GLN A 21 -3.18 -6.48 -4.57
CA GLN A 21 -4.52 -5.94 -4.72
C GLN A 21 -5.15 -5.82 -3.34
N PHE A 22 -5.73 -4.66 -3.03
CA PHE A 22 -6.47 -4.40 -1.81
C PHE A 22 -7.69 -3.50 -2.11
N ILE A 23 -8.58 -3.36 -1.12
CA ILE A 23 -9.79 -2.52 -1.18
C ILE A 23 -9.62 -1.40 -0.17
N THR A 24 -9.66 -0.14 -0.63
CA THR A 24 -9.44 1.05 0.21
C THR A 24 -10.53 1.25 1.28
N ASP A 25 -11.76 0.78 1.02
CA ASP A 25 -12.89 0.87 1.96
C ASP A 25 -12.68 0.07 3.26
N ASN A 26 -11.70 -0.85 3.27
CA ASN A 26 -11.34 -1.60 4.47
C ASN A 26 -10.40 -0.82 5.41
N TYR A 27 -10.01 0.39 5.02
CA TYR A 27 -9.11 1.26 5.77
C TYR A 27 -9.83 2.56 6.13
N PRO A 28 -9.38 3.28 7.17
CA PRO A 28 -9.92 4.59 7.50
C PRO A 28 -9.92 5.54 6.30
N LEU A 29 -10.80 6.54 6.33
CA LEU A 29 -10.73 7.64 5.37
C LEU A 29 -9.62 8.60 5.77
N GLY A 30 -9.02 9.27 4.78
CA GLY A 30 -7.96 10.26 4.98
C GLY A 30 -6.65 9.90 4.28
N LEU A 31 -5.60 10.65 4.60
CA LEU A 31 -4.27 10.46 4.02
C LEU A 31 -3.60 9.23 4.60
N HIS A 32 -3.13 8.36 3.71
CA HIS A 32 -2.38 7.16 4.03
C HIS A 32 -1.04 7.14 3.32
N GLU A 33 -0.04 6.61 4.00
CA GLU A 33 1.29 6.36 3.44
C GLU A 33 1.43 4.89 3.06
N MET A 34 1.79 4.62 1.81
CA MET A 34 1.97 3.27 1.31
C MET A 34 3.42 3.05 0.92
N TYR A 35 3.99 1.92 1.34
CA TYR A 35 5.33 1.52 0.97
C TYR A 35 5.49 0.01 1.01
N ALA A 36 6.60 -0.47 0.46
CA ALA A 36 6.97 -1.88 0.49
C ALA A 36 8.36 -2.06 1.11
N ILE A 37 8.57 -3.19 1.77
CA ILE A 37 9.86 -3.64 2.31
C ILE A 37 10.27 -4.91 1.57
N GLY A 38 11.41 -4.84 0.89
CA GLY A 38 12.09 -5.99 0.30
C GLY A 38 13.21 -6.48 1.20
N TYR A 39 13.49 -7.77 1.16
CA TYR A 39 14.60 -8.41 1.87
C TYR A 39 15.56 -9.00 0.84
N SER A 40 16.86 -8.74 0.95
CA SER A 40 17.87 -9.48 0.17
C SER A 40 18.19 -10.83 0.83
N ALA A 41 18.93 -11.67 0.11
CA ALA A 41 19.30 -13.02 0.56
C ALA A 41 20.12 -13.04 1.87
N ASP A 42 20.80 -11.94 2.21
CA ASP A 42 21.54 -11.74 3.46
C ASP A 42 20.66 -11.17 4.61
N GLY A 43 19.36 -11.00 4.38
CA GLY A 43 18.40 -10.48 5.35
C GLY A 43 18.36 -8.96 5.46
N ARG A 44 19.08 -8.22 4.60
CA ARG A 44 19.03 -6.75 4.61
C ARG A 44 17.71 -6.22 4.06
N GLU A 45 17.12 -5.27 4.78
CA GLU A 45 15.89 -4.59 4.42
C GLU A 45 16.12 -3.42 3.45
N TYR A 46 15.21 -3.30 2.48
CA TYR A 46 15.12 -2.18 1.55
C TYR A 46 13.70 -1.65 1.52
N ARG A 47 13.52 -0.40 1.94
CA ARG A 47 12.24 0.29 1.84
C ARG A 47 12.09 0.95 0.48
N SER A 48 10.93 0.82 -0.13
CA SER A 48 10.56 1.54 -1.35
C SER A 48 10.37 3.04 -1.09
N ARG A 49 10.14 3.80 -2.16
CA ARG A 49 9.54 5.13 -2.03
C ARG A 49 8.19 5.03 -1.30
N VAL A 50 7.84 6.09 -0.57
CA VAL A 50 6.50 6.26 -0.01
C VAL A 50 5.59 6.83 -1.10
N VAL A 51 4.39 6.26 -1.21
CA VAL A 51 3.29 6.78 -2.03
C VAL A 51 2.19 7.22 -1.08
N THR A 52 1.81 8.49 -1.16
CA THR A 52 0.71 9.03 -0.35
C THR A 52 -0.57 9.03 -1.17
N ALA A 53 -1.67 8.57 -0.59
CA ALA A 53 -2.99 8.65 -1.21
C ALA A 53 -4.04 9.06 -0.16
N ASN A 54 -5.04 9.83 -0.58
CA ASN A 54 -6.18 10.16 0.26
C ASN A 54 -7.31 9.16 -0.02
N PHE A 55 -7.67 8.36 0.98
CA PHE A 55 -8.80 7.44 0.89
C PHE A 55 -10.07 8.22 1.18
N VAL A 56 -11.01 8.16 0.25
CA VAL A 56 -12.30 8.85 0.32
C VAL A 56 -13.41 7.81 0.26
N SER A 57 -14.59 8.16 0.73
CA SER A 57 -15.74 7.28 0.60
C SER A 57 -16.03 6.99 -0.88
N ALA A 58 -16.67 5.85 -1.17
CA ALA A 58 -17.05 5.51 -2.54
C ALA A 58 -17.85 6.65 -3.21
N ASP A 59 -18.79 7.26 -2.48
CA ASP A 59 -19.61 8.39 -2.96
C ASP A 59 -18.77 9.61 -3.36
N GLU A 60 -17.70 9.90 -2.63
CA GLU A 60 -16.77 11.00 -2.93
C GLU A 60 -15.82 10.65 -4.08
N GLY A 61 -15.37 9.39 -4.17
CA GLY A 61 -14.50 8.90 -5.24
C GLY A 61 -15.12 9.04 -6.63
N TRP A 62 -16.43 8.80 -6.76
CA TRP A 62 -17.17 9.02 -8.01
C TRP A 62 -17.21 10.48 -8.46
N GLN A 63 -17.21 11.43 -7.51
CA GLN A 63 -17.21 12.87 -7.84
C GLN A 63 -15.82 13.39 -8.23
N ALA A 64 -14.75 12.77 -7.75
CA ALA A 64 -13.36 13.15 -8.08
C ALA A 64 -12.87 12.59 -9.43
N ALA A 65 -13.54 11.55 -9.96
CA ALA A 65 -13.18 10.87 -11.21
C ALA A 65 -13.96 11.39 -12.45
N GLY A 66 -14.95 12.28 -12.26
CA GLY A 66 -15.72 12.94 -13.31
C GLY A 66 -15.20 14.34 -13.62
#